data_AF-A0A817Z7R8-F1
#
_entry.id   AF-A0A817Z7R8-F1
#
_cell.length_a   1.000
_cell.length_b   1.000
_cell.length_c   1.000
_cell.angle_alpha   90.00
_cell.angle_beta   90.00
_cell.angle_gamma   90.00
#
_symmetry.space_group_name_H-M   'P 1'
#
loop_
_entity.id
_entity.type
_entity.pdbx_description
1 polymer ?
#
loop_
_entity_poly.entity_id
_entity_poly.type
_entity_poly.pdbx_seq_one_letter_code
_entity_poly.pdbx_strand_id
1 'polypeptide(L)'
;MPSPITSFPVYIKIRVNDQPTETIVDTGSAISIIRLDFLKTIHHNNFIYQTRTCQTANSTPLNIIGHIKLEIKIKAVSTYVIAHVATNLITSILLGNDWINSNHVHLFGDQKQLTIPDQHGQLNIIPYVESTCINYPALLVHQITIPPYSQALVDITCKANDANDLIFEPYEHHISKFISIPHTLLNINKHQAKVLLINAQDRQQILPRNTRIGTISHETTYSIFTTTDCPTTQNYFLNENFQRSSQHYKHSKSGAVLNKKDNSNSTKLNIICDLCNEHFLSGNDLQKHLRAQ
;
A
#
# COMPACT_ATOMS: atom_id res chain seq x y z
N MET A 1 -25.61 0.77 -8.54
CA MET A 1 -24.22 1.21 -8.74
C MET A 1 -23.31 0.15 -8.16
N PRO A 2 -22.30 -0.35 -8.90
CA PRO A 2 -21.31 -1.26 -8.33
C PRO A 2 -20.50 -0.51 -7.27
N SER A 3 -20.31 -1.14 -6.11
CA SER A 3 -19.47 -0.62 -5.04
C SER A 3 -18.04 -0.42 -5.56
N PRO A 4 -17.33 0.66 -5.18
CA PRO A 4 -15.93 0.83 -5.54
C PRO A 4 -15.14 -0.41 -5.09
N ILE A 5 -14.40 -1.00 -6.03
CA ILE A 5 -13.54 -2.15 -5.76
C ILE A 5 -12.37 -1.63 -4.93
N THR A 6 -12.39 -1.88 -3.62
CA THR A 6 -11.28 -1.54 -2.75
C THR A 6 -10.17 -2.56 -2.98
N SER A 7 -9.06 -2.12 -3.60
CA SER A 7 -7.85 -2.91 -3.71
C SER A 7 -7.18 -2.99 -2.33
N PHE A 8 -6.99 -4.20 -1.82
CA PHE A 8 -6.27 -4.42 -0.57
C PHE A 8 -4.85 -4.91 -0.88
N PRO A 9 -3.83 -4.51 -0.08
CA PRO A 9 -2.50 -5.07 -0.23
C PRO A 9 -2.52 -6.59 -0.06
N VAL A 10 -1.72 -7.30 -0.86
CA VAL A 10 -1.61 -8.76 -0.81
C VAL A 10 -0.63 -9.16 0.29
N TYR A 11 -1.13 -9.75 1.37
CA TYR A 11 -0.29 -10.31 2.43
C TYR A 11 -0.19 -11.83 2.34
N ILE A 12 0.99 -12.37 2.65
CA ILE A 12 1.21 -13.81 2.83
C ILE A 12 2.07 -14.07 4.07
N LYS A 13 1.94 -15.28 4.64
CA LYS A 13 2.81 -15.77 5.71
C LYS A 13 4.06 -16.42 5.13
N ILE A 14 5.22 -15.99 5.61
CA ILE A 14 6.53 -16.48 5.19
C ILE A 14 7.44 -16.70 6.40
N ARG A 15 8.62 -17.28 6.16
CA ARG A 15 9.75 -17.20 7.09
C ARG A 15 10.93 -16.53 6.38
N VAL A 16 11.53 -15.53 7.02
CA VAL A 16 12.71 -14.83 6.52
C VAL A 16 13.89 -15.26 7.39
N ASN A 17 14.86 -15.98 6.82
CA ASN A 17 15.94 -16.62 7.58
C ASN A 17 15.39 -17.34 8.84
N ASP A 18 14.40 -18.21 8.63
CA ASP A 18 13.67 -19.00 9.65
C ASP A 18 12.75 -18.24 10.63
N GLN A 19 12.81 -16.90 10.68
CA GLN A 19 11.91 -16.08 11.49
C GLN A 19 10.54 -15.93 10.81
N PRO A 20 9.44 -16.40 11.44
CA PRO A 20 8.09 -16.23 10.90
C PRO A 20 7.69 -14.76 10.83
N THR A 21 7.05 -14.35 9.73
CA THR A 21 6.51 -13.00 9.54
C THR A 21 5.42 -12.98 8.46
N GLU A 22 4.76 -11.83 8.33
CA GLU A 22 3.87 -11.51 7.21
C GLU A 22 4.58 -10.51 6.30
N THR A 23 4.43 -10.68 4.99
CA THR A 23 5.00 -9.78 3.99
C THR A 23 3.92 -9.28 3.05
N ILE A 24 4.14 -8.07 2.53
CA ILE A 24 3.39 -7.57 1.36
C ILE A 24 4.06 -8.12 0.10
N VAL A 25 3.25 -8.57 -0.87
CA VAL A 25 3.71 -8.84 -2.25
C VAL A 25 3.18 -7.71 -3.13
N ASP A 26 4.09 -6.91 -3.67
CA ASP A 26 3.77 -5.63 -4.29
C ASP A 26 4.26 -5.57 -5.75
N THR A 27 3.33 -5.60 -6.69
CA THR A 27 3.62 -5.45 -8.13
C THR A 27 3.95 -4.02 -8.53
N GLY A 28 3.68 -3.03 -7.67
CA GLY A 28 4.05 -1.63 -7.87
C GLY A 28 5.50 -1.34 -7.48
N SER A 29 6.16 -2.23 -6.73
CA SER A 29 7.56 -2.07 -6.33
C SER A 29 8.51 -2.80 -7.27
N ALA A 30 9.52 -2.11 -7.78
CA ALA A 30 10.57 -2.73 -8.60
C ALA A 30 11.54 -3.59 -7.78
N ILE A 31 11.68 -3.31 -6.49
CA ILE A 31 12.67 -3.93 -5.61
C ILE A 31 12.02 -4.46 -4.33
N SER A 32 12.64 -5.49 -3.75
CA SER A 32 12.27 -5.99 -2.43
C SER A 32 12.98 -5.20 -1.34
N ILE A 33 12.28 -4.95 -0.23
CA ILE A 33 12.73 -4.06 0.85
C ILE A 33 12.46 -4.73 2.19
N ILE A 34 13.43 -4.67 3.12
CA ILE A 34 13.29 -5.13 4.50
C ILE A 34 13.47 -3.95 5.47
N ARG A 35 12.67 -3.93 6.53
CA ARG A 35 12.80 -2.94 7.60
C ARG A 35 14.03 -3.25 8.47
N LEU A 36 14.84 -2.24 8.74
CA LEU A 36 16.04 -2.35 9.57
C LEU A 36 15.76 -3.02 10.93
N ASP A 37 14.70 -2.63 11.62
CA ASP A 37 14.42 -3.20 12.93
C ASP A 37 14.02 -4.67 12.88
N PHE A 38 13.34 -5.10 11.81
CA PHE A 38 13.06 -6.52 11.61
C PHE A 38 14.35 -7.28 11.24
N LEU A 39 15.22 -6.70 10.42
CA LEU A 39 16.52 -7.28 10.10
C LEU A 39 17.37 -7.55 11.34
N LYS A 40 17.34 -6.66 12.35
CA LYS A 40 18.04 -6.85 13.63
C LYS A 40 17.54 -8.06 14.43
N THR A 41 16.31 -8.54 14.19
CA THR A 41 15.72 -9.68 14.89
C THR A 41 16.02 -11.04 14.25
N ILE A 42 16.60 -11.05 13.04
CA ILE A 42 16.88 -12.27 12.30
C ILE A 42 18.37 -12.49 12.16
N HIS A 43 18.82 -13.75 12.17
CA HIS A 43 20.21 -14.06 11.87
C HIS A 43 20.50 -13.73 10.40
N HIS A 44 21.56 -12.99 10.14
CA HIS A 44 21.94 -12.59 8.80
C HIS A 44 23.44 -12.33 8.69
N ASN A 45 23.99 -12.57 7.50
CA ASN A 45 25.38 -12.34 7.17
C ASN A 45 25.46 -11.44 5.93
N ASN A 46 26.63 -10.82 5.71
CA ASN A 46 26.93 -10.11 4.45
C ASN A 46 25.98 -8.93 4.15
N PHE A 47 25.63 -8.14 5.16
CA PHE A 47 24.99 -6.84 4.93
C PHE A 47 25.97 -5.91 4.22
N ILE A 48 25.57 -5.36 3.08
CA ILE A 48 26.37 -4.43 2.29
C ILE A 48 25.81 -3.03 2.50
N TYR A 49 26.61 -2.18 3.14
CA TYR A 49 26.23 -0.79 3.39
C TYR A 49 26.24 0.00 2.08
N GLN A 50 25.11 0.64 1.77
CA GLN A 50 24.95 1.47 0.59
C GLN A 50 23.73 2.37 0.79
N THR A 51 23.98 3.65 1.04
CA THR A 51 22.92 4.61 1.28
C THR A 51 22.33 5.14 -0.02
N ARG A 52 21.01 5.16 -0.11
CA ARG A 52 20.27 5.89 -1.15
C ARG A 52 18.88 6.25 -0.64
N THR A 53 18.31 7.30 -1.20
CA THR A 53 16.91 7.66 -0.93
C THR A 53 16.08 7.31 -2.16
N CYS A 54 14.97 6.61 -1.94
CA CYS A 54 13.97 6.35 -2.95
C CYS A 54 12.71 7.16 -2.65
N GLN A 55 11.93 7.51 -3.67
CA GLN A 55 10.58 8.04 -3.46
C GLN A 55 9.58 6.90 -3.53
N THR A 56 8.66 6.85 -2.57
CA THR A 56 7.51 5.95 -2.61
C THR A 56 6.42 6.50 -3.53
N ALA A 57 5.35 5.73 -3.75
CA ALA A 57 4.22 6.15 -4.59
C ALA A 57 3.54 7.44 -4.09
N ASN A 58 3.56 7.72 -2.78
CA ASN A 58 3.02 8.96 -2.21
C ASN A 58 4.08 10.08 -2.08
N SER A 59 5.21 9.96 -2.80
CA SER A 59 6.33 10.91 -2.78
C SER A 59 7.01 11.09 -1.42
N THR A 60 6.76 10.19 -0.44
CA THR A 60 7.52 10.19 0.81
C THR A 60 8.90 9.57 0.61
N PRO A 61 9.95 10.10 1.27
CA PRO A 61 11.29 9.55 1.15
C PRO A 61 11.39 8.21 1.90
N LEU A 62 11.87 7.18 1.20
CA LEU A 62 12.27 5.90 1.77
C LEU A 62 13.79 5.86 1.87
N ASN A 63 14.30 5.78 3.10
CA ASN A 63 15.73 5.85 3.38
C ASN A 63 16.34 4.46 3.39
N ILE A 64 17.04 4.10 2.31
CA ILE A 64 17.77 2.84 2.18
C ILE A 64 19.19 3.02 2.71
N ILE A 65 19.65 2.10 3.55
CA ILE A 65 21.00 2.12 4.16
C ILE A 65 21.91 0.99 3.68
N GLY A 66 21.39 0.08 2.86
CA GLY A 66 22.17 -1.00 2.28
C GLY A 66 21.29 -2.04 1.63
N HIS A 67 21.86 -3.22 1.39
CA HIS A 67 21.13 -4.39 0.91
C HIS A 67 21.72 -5.67 1.49
N ILE A 68 20.92 -6.73 1.45
CA ILE A 68 21.29 -8.03 2.00
C ILE A 68 20.57 -9.17 1.27
N LYS A 69 21.24 -10.31 1.13
CA LYS A 69 20.61 -11.53 0.62
C LYS A 69 19.85 -12.23 1.74
N LEU A 70 18.57 -12.48 1.53
CA LEU A 70 17.69 -13.16 2.48
C LEU A 70 17.16 -14.47 1.87
N GLU A 71 17.03 -15.49 2.70
CA GLU A 71 16.28 -16.71 2.39
C GLU A 71 14.80 -16.49 2.75
N ILE A 72 13.92 -16.76 1.80
CA ILE A 72 12.46 -16.65 1.95
C ILE A 72 11.87 -18.05 1.83
N LYS A 73 11.28 -18.54 2.92
CA LYS A 73 10.59 -19.85 2.95
C LYS A 73 9.08 -19.65 2.97
N ILE A 74 8.39 -20.32 2.04
CA ILE A 74 6.94 -20.31 1.90
C ILE A 74 6.47 -21.77 1.77
N LYS A 75 5.86 -22.31 2.83
CA LYS A 75 5.59 -23.76 2.95
C LYS A 75 6.87 -24.57 2.70
N ALA A 76 6.90 -25.41 1.66
CA ALA A 76 8.04 -26.24 1.26
C ALA A 76 8.97 -25.55 0.24
N VAL A 77 8.63 -24.35 -0.22
CA VAL A 77 9.42 -23.62 -1.22
C VAL A 77 10.41 -22.70 -0.53
N SER A 78 11.68 -22.83 -0.88
CA SER A 78 12.76 -21.94 -0.41
C SER A 78 13.30 -21.14 -1.58
N THR A 79 13.30 -19.81 -1.44
CA THR A 79 13.76 -18.86 -2.45
C THR A 79 14.73 -17.87 -1.85
N TYR A 80 15.33 -17.01 -2.67
CA TYR A 80 16.23 -15.97 -2.22
C TYR A 80 15.87 -14.62 -2.84
N VAL A 81 16.15 -13.55 -2.11
CA VAL A 81 15.98 -12.18 -2.57
C VAL A 81 17.13 -11.30 -2.11
N ILE A 82 17.52 -10.32 -2.93
CA ILE A 82 18.38 -9.22 -2.49
C ILE A 82 17.46 -8.10 -1.99
N ALA A 83 17.25 -8.03 -0.68
CA ALA A 83 16.39 -7.02 -0.09
C ALA A 83 17.17 -5.75 0.25
N HIS A 84 16.64 -4.60 -0.13
CA HIS A 84 17.15 -3.30 0.30
C HIS A 84 16.72 -2.98 1.72
N VAL A 85 17.63 -2.50 2.56
CA VAL A 85 17.36 -2.27 3.98
C VAL A 85 16.93 -0.84 4.19
N ALA A 86 15.69 -0.64 4.66
CA ALA A 86 15.09 0.68 4.88
C ALA A 86 14.92 0.99 6.38
N THR A 87 15.11 2.24 6.79
CA THR A 87 14.91 2.66 8.19
C THR A 87 13.46 2.99 8.53
N ASN A 88 12.64 3.31 7.52
CA ASN A 88 11.27 3.82 7.69
C ASN A 88 10.25 3.07 6.82
N LEU A 89 10.43 1.75 6.65
CA LEU A 89 9.43 0.89 6.04
C LEU A 89 8.30 0.59 7.04
N ILE A 90 7.04 0.64 6.59
CA ILE A 90 5.87 0.43 7.46
C ILE A 90 5.71 -1.06 7.82
N THR A 91 5.95 -1.95 6.85
CA THR A 91 5.93 -3.41 7.03
C THR A 91 7.32 -3.95 7.42
N SER A 92 7.37 -5.18 7.96
CA SER A 92 8.62 -5.89 8.23
C SER A 92 9.42 -6.14 6.94
N ILE A 93 8.73 -6.53 5.88
CA ILE A 93 9.29 -6.84 4.57
C ILE A 93 8.23 -6.63 3.47
N LEU A 94 8.70 -6.19 2.30
CA LEU A 94 7.96 -6.01 1.07
C LEU A 94 8.69 -6.74 -0.05
N LEU A 95 8.01 -7.65 -0.74
CA LEU A 95 8.55 -8.39 -1.88
C LEU A 95 8.07 -7.73 -3.17
N GLY A 96 9.00 -7.20 -3.95
CA GLY A 96 8.75 -6.50 -5.19
C GLY A 96 8.84 -7.40 -6.43
N ASN A 97 8.76 -6.78 -7.60
CA ASN A 97 8.85 -7.43 -8.90
C ASN A 97 10.17 -8.18 -9.13
N ASP A 98 11.27 -7.76 -8.50
CA ASP A 98 12.54 -8.49 -8.51
C ASP A 98 12.39 -9.92 -7.99
N TRP A 99 11.70 -10.10 -6.87
CA TRP A 99 11.43 -11.42 -6.30
C TRP A 99 10.31 -12.15 -7.05
N ILE A 100 9.22 -11.45 -7.40
CA ILE A 100 8.07 -12.03 -8.13
C ILE A 100 8.55 -12.65 -9.44
N ASN A 101 9.31 -11.90 -10.23
CA ASN A 101 9.78 -12.35 -11.55
C ASN A 101 10.82 -13.46 -11.43
N SER A 102 11.77 -13.35 -10.50
CA SER A 102 12.84 -14.34 -10.33
C SER A 102 12.33 -15.70 -9.86
N ASN A 103 11.16 -15.75 -9.23
CA ASN A 103 10.57 -16.97 -8.68
C ASN A 103 9.26 -17.37 -9.38
N HIS A 104 8.93 -16.77 -10.53
CA HIS A 104 7.73 -17.06 -11.32
C HIS A 104 6.44 -17.05 -10.49
N VAL A 105 6.28 -16.02 -9.66
CA VAL A 105 5.10 -15.87 -8.79
C VAL A 105 3.94 -15.29 -9.60
N HIS A 106 2.77 -15.90 -9.48
CA HIS A 106 1.53 -15.40 -10.08
C HIS A 106 0.51 -15.05 -9.00
N LEU A 107 -0.04 -13.84 -9.08
CA LEU A 107 -1.03 -13.32 -8.15
C LEU A 107 -2.44 -13.46 -8.72
N PHE A 108 -3.37 -13.99 -7.92
CA PHE A 108 -4.76 -14.22 -8.29
C PHE A 108 -5.66 -13.46 -7.32
N GLY A 109 -6.01 -12.22 -7.70
CA GLY A 109 -6.79 -11.29 -6.86
C GLY A 109 -8.17 -11.85 -6.47
N ASP A 110 -8.94 -12.32 -7.45
CA ASP A 110 -10.31 -12.82 -7.24
C ASP A 110 -10.33 -14.08 -6.36
N GLN A 111 -9.32 -14.93 -6.51
CA GLN A 111 -9.14 -16.17 -5.75
C GLN A 111 -8.44 -15.95 -4.40
N LYS A 112 -8.00 -14.72 -4.11
CA LYS A 112 -7.22 -14.36 -2.92
C LYS A 112 -6.06 -15.31 -2.64
N GLN A 113 -5.27 -15.63 -3.67
CA GLN A 113 -4.14 -16.55 -3.55
C GLN A 113 -3.03 -16.20 -4.53
N LEU A 114 -1.83 -16.71 -4.30
CA LEU A 114 -0.75 -16.73 -5.28
C LEU A 114 -0.27 -18.15 -5.55
N THR A 115 0.39 -18.33 -6.69
CA THR A 115 1.12 -19.55 -6.99
C THR A 115 2.62 -19.28 -7.11
N ILE A 116 3.41 -20.26 -6.68
CA ILE A 116 4.86 -20.28 -6.81
C ILE A 116 5.32 -21.72 -7.12
N PRO A 117 6.13 -21.96 -8.16
CA PRO A 117 6.67 -23.29 -8.41
C PRO A 117 7.70 -23.68 -7.34
N ASP A 118 7.74 -24.96 -6.99
CA ASP A 118 8.87 -25.52 -6.23
C ASP A 118 10.04 -25.90 -7.15
N GLN A 119 11.08 -26.50 -6.56
CA GLN A 119 12.27 -27.00 -7.27
C GLN A 119 11.97 -28.09 -8.33
N HIS A 120 10.79 -28.70 -8.29
CA HIS A 120 10.32 -29.70 -9.26
C HIS A 120 9.34 -29.11 -10.28
N GLY A 121 9.08 -27.80 -10.23
CA GLY A 121 8.11 -27.11 -11.08
C GLY A 121 6.66 -27.31 -10.66
N GLN A 122 6.38 -27.95 -9.52
CA GLN A 122 5.03 -28.12 -9.01
C GLN A 122 4.54 -26.80 -8.40
N LEU A 123 3.37 -26.33 -8.86
CA LEU A 123 2.78 -25.09 -8.37
C LEU A 123 2.24 -25.25 -6.95
N ASN A 124 2.76 -24.44 -6.04
CA ASN A 124 2.29 -24.31 -4.67
C ASN A 124 1.30 -23.15 -4.57
N ILE A 125 0.08 -23.44 -4.11
CA ILE A 125 -0.96 -22.42 -3.88
C ILE A 125 -0.81 -21.86 -2.47
N ILE A 126 -0.62 -20.54 -2.36
CA ILE A 126 -0.45 -19.82 -1.10
C ILE A 126 -1.65 -18.86 -0.94
N PRO A 127 -2.51 -19.07 0.06
CA PRO A 127 -3.62 -18.17 0.29
C PRO A 127 -3.10 -16.81 0.79
N TYR A 128 -3.80 -15.74 0.40
CA TYR A 128 -3.59 -14.45 1.03
C TYR A 128 -4.06 -14.53 2.48
N VAL A 129 -3.38 -13.79 3.34
CA VAL A 129 -3.83 -13.60 4.72
C VAL A 129 -4.37 -12.19 4.87
N GLU A 130 -5.34 -12.02 5.76
CA GLU A 130 -5.68 -10.68 6.21
C GLU A 130 -4.49 -10.13 6.97
N SER A 131 -4.18 -8.84 6.76
CA SER A 131 -3.13 -8.19 7.54
C SER A 131 -3.45 -8.36 9.01
N THR A 132 -2.50 -8.86 9.80
CA THR A 132 -2.61 -8.81 11.26
C THR A 132 -2.46 -7.37 11.72
N CYS A 133 -3.47 -6.53 11.45
CA CYS A 133 -3.57 -5.21 12.02
C CYS A 133 -3.61 -5.42 13.54
N ILE A 134 -2.52 -5.04 14.22
CA ILE A 134 -2.45 -5.15 15.67
C ILE A 134 -3.35 -4.07 16.23
N ASN A 135 -4.58 -4.48 16.50
CA ASN A 135 -5.64 -3.67 17.03
C ASN A 135 -5.51 -3.61 18.55
N TYR A 136 -5.05 -2.48 19.08
CA TYR A 136 -4.96 -2.25 20.51
C TYR A 136 -6.28 -1.65 21.00
N PRO A 137 -7.00 -2.30 21.93
CA PRO A 137 -8.20 -1.69 22.49
C PRO A 137 -7.81 -0.41 23.25
N ALA A 138 -8.52 0.68 22.94
CA ALA A 138 -8.38 1.96 23.64
C ALA A 138 -9.38 2.00 24.79
N LEU A 139 -8.88 2.00 26.03
CA LEU A 139 -9.69 1.89 27.24
C LEU A 139 -9.62 3.19 28.05
N LEU A 140 -10.75 3.64 28.61
CA LEU A 140 -10.75 4.78 29.54
C LEU A 140 -9.90 4.51 30.78
N VAL A 141 -9.03 5.45 31.12
CA VAL A 141 -8.19 5.37 32.33
C VAL A 141 -9.03 5.56 33.59
N HIS A 142 -10.02 6.46 33.53
CA HIS A 142 -10.88 6.83 34.65
C HIS A 142 -12.36 6.73 34.26
N GLN A 143 -13.23 6.60 35.26
CA GLN A 143 -14.65 6.87 35.04
C GLN A 143 -14.84 8.34 34.69
N ILE A 144 -15.70 8.62 33.73
CA ILE A 144 -16.03 9.98 33.33
C ILE A 144 -17.54 10.18 33.34
N THR A 145 -17.92 11.44 33.45
CA THR A 145 -19.29 11.91 33.30
C THR A 145 -19.29 13.02 32.27
N ILE A 146 -20.08 12.88 31.21
CA ILE A 146 -20.19 13.88 30.14
C ILE A 146 -21.60 14.49 30.22
N PRO A 147 -21.72 15.78 30.58
CA PRO A 147 -23.00 16.48 30.60
C PRO A 147 -23.73 16.45 29.25
N PRO A 148 -25.05 16.72 29.22
CA PRO A 148 -25.78 16.95 27.98
C PRO A 148 -25.10 17.95 27.05
N TYR A 149 -25.14 17.71 25.74
CA TYR A 149 -24.62 18.62 24.69
C TYR A 149 -23.23 19.18 24.95
N SER A 150 -22.33 18.33 25.46
CA SER A 150 -20.98 18.74 25.84
C SER A 150 -19.93 17.80 25.29
N GLN A 151 -18.67 18.21 25.40
CA GLN A 151 -17.53 17.42 24.99
C GLN A 151 -16.51 17.33 26.13
N ALA A 152 -15.79 16.22 26.19
CA ALA A 152 -14.72 16.00 27.15
C ALA A 152 -13.50 15.40 26.44
N LEU A 153 -12.32 15.94 26.74
CA LEU A 153 -11.06 15.33 26.37
C LEU A 153 -10.66 14.34 27.46
N VAL A 154 -10.55 13.06 27.11
CA VAL A 154 -10.41 11.98 28.09
C VAL A 154 -9.13 11.21 27.87
N ASP A 155 -8.54 10.76 28.97
CA ASP A 155 -7.35 9.91 28.93
C ASP A 155 -7.75 8.47 28.64
N ILE A 156 -7.06 7.88 27.66
CA ILE A 156 -7.13 6.47 27.33
C ILE A 156 -5.78 5.78 27.52
N THR A 157 -5.86 4.47 27.72
CA THR A 157 -4.70 3.58 27.72
C THR A 157 -4.85 2.48 26.68
N CYS A 158 -3.73 2.03 26.13
CA CYS A 158 -3.65 0.93 25.19
C CYS A 158 -2.33 0.17 25.39
N LYS A 159 -2.18 -1.02 24.77
CA LYS A 159 -0.92 -1.79 24.84
C LYS A 159 0.09 -1.40 23.75
N ALA A 160 -0.21 -0.40 22.93
CA ALA A 160 0.73 0.07 21.91
C ALA A 160 1.95 0.71 22.58
N ASN A 161 3.13 0.50 22.02
CA ASN A 161 4.34 1.22 22.43
C ASN A 161 4.23 2.70 22.04
N ASP A 162 5.13 3.52 22.57
CA ASP A 162 5.24 4.93 22.21
C ASP A 162 5.41 5.08 20.69
N ALA A 163 4.46 5.75 20.07
CA ALA A 163 4.37 5.92 18.63
C ALA A 163 3.53 7.16 18.33
N ASN A 164 3.84 7.80 17.21
CA ASN A 164 3.07 8.93 16.70
C ASN A 164 2.16 8.47 15.58
N ASP A 165 1.12 9.28 15.31
CA ASP A 165 0.25 9.14 14.14
C ASP A 165 -0.45 7.77 14.05
N LEU A 166 -0.84 7.18 15.18
CA LEU A 166 -1.65 5.96 15.20
C LEU A 166 -3.11 6.27 14.89
N ILE A 167 -3.76 5.40 14.13
CA ILE A 167 -5.17 5.59 13.82
C ILE A 167 -6.00 5.13 14.99
N PHE A 168 -6.87 6.00 15.45
CA PHE A 168 -7.94 5.68 16.38
C PHE A 168 -9.24 5.51 15.62
N GLU A 169 -9.86 4.35 15.80
CA GLU A 169 -11.18 4.00 15.27
C GLU A 169 -12.17 3.86 16.43
N PRO A 170 -13.27 4.62 16.43
CA PRO A 170 -14.34 4.51 17.42
C PRO A 170 -14.90 3.09 17.51
N TYR A 171 -15.23 2.64 18.71
CA TYR A 171 -15.86 1.34 18.90
C TYR A 171 -17.36 1.44 18.56
N GLU A 172 -17.78 0.78 17.47
CA GLU A 172 -19.13 0.91 16.89
C GLU A 172 -20.27 0.65 17.88
N HIS A 173 -20.06 -0.24 18.85
CA HIS A 173 -21.04 -0.52 19.90
C HIS A 173 -21.35 0.67 20.83
N HIS A 174 -20.49 1.70 20.89
CA HIS A 174 -20.77 2.95 21.61
C HIS A 174 -21.28 4.08 20.71
N ILE A 175 -21.08 3.99 19.39
CA ILE A 175 -21.64 4.94 18.42
C ILE A 175 -23.18 4.89 18.46
N SER A 176 -23.75 3.69 18.66
CA SER A 176 -25.19 3.51 18.87
C SER A 176 -25.72 4.08 20.20
N LYS A 177 -24.84 4.56 21.10
CA LYS A 177 -25.18 5.16 22.41
C LYS A 177 -24.84 6.64 22.51
N PHE A 178 -24.78 7.35 21.39
CA PHE A 178 -24.83 8.81 21.33
C PHE A 178 -23.61 9.57 21.87
N ILE A 179 -22.50 8.86 22.07
CA ILE A 179 -21.19 9.48 22.20
C ILE A 179 -20.53 9.42 20.84
N SER A 180 -20.45 10.57 20.18
CA SER A 180 -19.69 10.69 18.95
C SER A 180 -18.21 10.74 19.30
N ILE A 181 -17.43 9.94 18.59
CA ILE A 181 -15.98 9.91 18.71
C ILE A 181 -15.47 10.02 17.27
N PRO A 182 -14.67 11.02 16.93
CA PRO A 182 -14.11 11.11 15.59
C PRO A 182 -13.02 10.06 15.40
N HIS A 183 -12.87 9.59 14.16
CA HIS A 183 -11.60 8.99 13.74
C HIS A 183 -10.51 10.05 13.88
N THR A 184 -9.37 9.69 14.48
CA THR A 184 -8.32 10.66 14.75
C THR A 184 -6.94 10.00 14.75
N LEU A 185 -5.90 10.79 14.54
CA LEU A 185 -4.52 10.37 14.71
C LEU A 185 -4.09 10.65 16.15
N LEU A 186 -3.51 9.64 16.80
CA LEU A 186 -3.08 9.70 18.18
C LEU A 186 -1.58 9.51 18.30
N ASN A 187 -1.00 10.29 19.21
CA ASN A 187 0.34 10.06 19.72
C ASN A 187 0.23 9.31 21.05
N ILE A 188 0.82 8.12 21.12
CA ILE A 188 0.92 7.32 22.32
C ILE A 188 2.22 7.67 23.05
N ASN A 189 2.11 8.01 24.33
CA ASN A 189 3.23 8.23 25.23
C ASN A 189 2.96 7.49 26.54
N LYS A 190 3.88 6.63 26.96
CA LYS A 190 3.74 5.75 28.13
C LYS A 190 2.42 4.99 28.12
N HIS A 191 2.07 4.40 26.97
CA HIS A 191 0.84 3.61 26.79
C HIS A 191 -0.46 4.42 27.01
N GLN A 192 -0.41 5.74 26.87
CA GLN A 192 -1.55 6.65 27.05
C GLN A 192 -1.71 7.62 25.88
N ALA A 193 -2.95 8.03 25.65
CA ALA A 193 -3.32 9.10 24.72
C ALA A 193 -4.58 9.83 25.21
N LYS A 194 -4.96 10.91 24.52
CA LYS A 194 -6.19 11.64 24.76
C LYS A 194 -7.12 11.53 23.56
N VAL A 195 -8.41 11.34 23.80
CA VAL A 195 -9.45 11.29 22.76
C VAL A 195 -10.58 12.25 23.12
N LEU A 196 -11.17 12.89 22.13
CA LEU A 196 -12.36 13.74 22.31
C LEU A 196 -13.62 12.88 22.28
N LEU A 197 -14.42 12.96 23.33
CA LEU A 197 -15.76 12.36 23.40
C LEU A 197 -16.81 13.46 23.38
N ILE A 198 -17.84 13.31 22.55
CA ILE A 198 -18.93 14.28 22.42
C ILE A 198 -20.24 13.60 22.83
N ASN A 199 -20.90 14.10 23.86
CA ASN A 199 -22.26 13.71 24.20
C ASN A 199 -23.25 14.60 23.46
N ALA A 200 -23.89 14.04 22.43
CA ALA A 200 -24.88 14.76 21.61
C ALA A 200 -26.32 14.63 22.15
N GLN A 201 -26.52 14.18 23.38
CA GLN A 201 -27.84 13.98 23.99
C GLN A 201 -28.21 15.09 24.96
N ASP A 202 -29.51 15.17 25.26
CA ASP A 202 -30.11 16.01 26.31
C ASP A 202 -29.92 15.45 27.73
N ARG A 203 -29.31 14.26 27.85
CA ARG A 203 -29.06 13.58 29.12
C ARG A 203 -27.56 13.31 29.34
N GLN A 204 -27.17 13.34 30.61
CA GLN A 204 -25.82 13.01 31.06
C GLN A 204 -25.44 11.57 30.71
N GLN A 205 -24.21 11.37 30.25
CA GLN A 205 -23.63 10.05 30.02
C GLN A 205 -22.55 9.75 31.06
N ILE A 206 -22.53 8.53 31.57
CA ILE A 206 -21.51 8.06 32.50
C ILE A 206 -20.82 6.86 31.86
N LEU A 207 -19.51 6.96 31.65
CA LEU A 207 -18.70 5.85 31.15
C LEU A 207 -17.80 5.35 32.27
N PRO A 208 -17.93 4.07 32.70
CA PRO A 208 -17.03 3.47 33.67
C PRO A 208 -15.57 3.45 33.22
N ARG A 209 -14.66 3.32 34.19
CA ARG A 209 -13.27 2.99 33.93
C ARG A 209 -13.16 1.69 33.11
N ASN A 210 -12.13 1.60 32.26
CA ASN A 210 -11.88 0.48 31.35
C ASN A 210 -12.96 0.25 30.28
N THR A 211 -13.90 1.19 30.10
CA THR A 211 -14.78 1.16 28.93
C THR A 211 -13.92 1.27 27.67
N ARG A 212 -14.08 0.33 26.74
CA ARG A 212 -13.44 0.39 25.44
C ARG A 212 -14.12 1.46 24.60
N ILE A 213 -13.43 2.54 24.29
CA ILE A 213 -13.99 3.61 23.46
C ILE A 213 -13.61 3.48 21.98
N GLY A 214 -12.60 2.65 21.67
CA GLY A 214 -12.13 2.45 20.32
C GLY A 214 -11.07 1.39 20.19
N THR A 215 -10.41 1.44 19.05
CA THR A 215 -9.26 0.62 18.67
C THR A 215 -8.19 1.56 18.16
N ILE A 216 -6.94 1.30 18.55
CA ILE A 216 -5.77 1.98 18.04
C ILE A 216 -5.03 0.98 17.16
N SER A 217 -4.73 1.37 15.94
CA SER A 217 -3.98 0.56 14.97
C SER A 217 -2.81 1.35 14.40
N HIS A 218 -1.76 0.62 14.04
CA HIS A 218 -0.77 1.17 13.13
C HIS A 218 -1.40 1.19 11.75
N GLU A 219 -1.32 2.32 11.06
CA GLU A 219 -1.85 2.48 9.72
C GLU A 219 -1.26 1.41 8.78
N THR A 220 -2.08 0.42 8.40
CA THR A 220 -1.81 -0.39 7.21
C THR A 220 -2.41 0.33 6.01
N THR A 221 -1.86 1.50 5.67
CA THR A 221 -2.24 2.28 4.47
C THR A 221 -3.75 2.46 4.32
N TYR A 222 -4.34 3.47 4.96
CA TYR A 222 -5.50 4.10 4.33
C TYR A 222 -4.97 4.82 3.10
N SER A 223 -5.14 4.22 1.93
CA SER A 223 -5.16 5.00 0.71
C SER A 223 -6.30 5.99 0.88
N ILE A 224 -5.98 7.24 1.23
CA ILE A 224 -6.91 8.36 1.16
C ILE A 224 -7.26 8.48 -0.32
N PHE A 225 -8.27 7.74 -0.75
CA PHE A 225 -8.90 7.97 -2.03
C PHE A 225 -9.60 9.30 -1.88
N THR A 226 -8.95 10.38 -2.29
CA THR A 226 -9.68 11.55 -2.75
C THR A 226 -10.47 11.06 -3.96
N THR A 227 -11.72 10.69 -3.76
CA THR A 227 -12.68 10.55 -4.85
C THR A 227 -12.86 11.93 -5.45
N THR A 228 -11.94 12.34 -6.33
CA THR A 228 -12.28 13.31 -7.34
C THR A 228 -13.28 12.60 -8.22
N ASP A 229 -14.57 12.75 -7.89
CA ASP A 229 -15.67 12.39 -8.76
C ASP A 229 -15.47 13.18 -10.05
N CYS A 230 -14.79 12.55 -11.01
CA CYS A 230 -14.72 13.07 -12.36
C CYS A 230 -16.13 12.89 -12.92
N PRO A 231 -16.87 13.97 -13.26
CA PRO A 231 -18.20 13.83 -13.81
C PRO A 231 -18.09 13.07 -15.13
N THR A 232 -18.52 11.81 -15.14
CA THR A 232 -18.63 11.03 -16.37
C THR A 232 -19.67 11.67 -17.27
N THR A 233 -19.20 12.44 -18.25
CA THR A 233 -19.99 12.82 -19.42
C THR A 233 -20.29 11.55 -20.21
N GLN A 234 -21.52 11.07 -20.10
CA GLN A 234 -22.06 10.04 -20.99
C GLN A 234 -22.19 10.62 -22.40
N ASN A 235 -21.12 10.55 -23.19
CA ASN A 235 -21.22 10.75 -24.63
C ASN A 235 -21.65 9.43 -25.27
N TYR A 236 -22.95 9.38 -25.60
CA TYR A 236 -23.48 8.54 -26.66
C TYR A 236 -22.67 8.78 -27.93
N PHE A 237 -21.89 7.79 -28.38
CA PHE A 237 -21.46 7.74 -29.77
C PHE A 237 -22.26 6.68 -30.51
N LEU A 238 -23.06 7.21 -31.44
CA LEU A 238 -23.70 6.51 -32.54
C LEU A 238 -22.64 5.86 -33.44
N ASN A 239 -23.02 4.70 -33.97
CA ASN A 239 -22.46 4.05 -35.15
C ASN A 239 -22.03 5.04 -36.23
N GLU A 240 -20.81 4.91 -36.71
CA GLU A 240 -20.56 5.02 -38.15
C GLU A 240 -19.57 3.95 -38.63
N ASN A 241 -19.97 3.30 -39.71
CA ASN A 241 -19.25 2.29 -40.46
C ASN A 241 -17.95 2.85 -41.04
N PHE A 242 -16.84 2.12 -40.93
CA PHE A 242 -15.77 2.21 -41.91
C PHE A 242 -15.22 0.83 -42.28
N GLN A 243 -15.70 0.35 -43.42
CA GLN A 243 -15.00 -0.61 -44.28
C GLN A 243 -13.71 0.02 -44.80
N ARG A 244 -12.59 -0.69 -44.70
CA ARG A 244 -11.50 -0.76 -45.72
C ARG A 244 -10.37 -1.64 -45.16
N SER A 245 -10.28 -2.87 -45.65
CA SER A 245 -9.48 -3.27 -46.82
C SER A 245 -8.10 -3.80 -46.39
N SER A 246 -8.05 -5.12 -46.34
CA SER A 246 -6.88 -5.97 -46.48
C SER A 246 -5.94 -5.52 -47.59
N GLN A 247 -4.66 -5.27 -47.28
CA GLN A 247 -3.57 -5.45 -48.24
C GLN A 247 -2.38 -6.15 -47.57
N HIS A 248 -2.18 -7.38 -48.02
CA HIS A 248 -0.94 -8.14 -47.98
C HIS A 248 0.24 -7.31 -48.48
N TYR A 249 1.36 -7.32 -47.75
CA TYR A 249 2.67 -7.07 -48.34
C TYR A 249 3.60 -8.28 -48.13
N LYS A 250 4.15 -8.73 -49.25
CA LYS A 250 5.08 -9.85 -49.41
C LYS A 250 6.50 -9.42 -49.05
N HIS A 251 7.27 -10.44 -48.64
CA HIS A 251 8.72 -10.50 -48.58
C HIS A 251 9.46 -9.87 -49.78
N SER A 252 10.60 -9.23 -49.50
CA SER A 252 11.78 -9.21 -50.39
C SER A 252 13.05 -9.12 -49.54
N LYS A 253 14.05 -9.94 -49.90
CA LYS A 253 15.39 -10.01 -49.29
C LYS A 253 16.37 -9.07 -50.03
N SER A 254 17.43 -8.72 -49.29
CA SER A 254 18.83 -8.50 -49.72
C SER A 254 19.27 -7.10 -50.17
N GLY A 255 20.30 -6.57 -49.47
CA GLY A 255 21.42 -5.87 -50.13
C GLY A 255 22.02 -4.64 -49.42
N ALA A 256 23.17 -4.85 -48.78
CA ALA A 256 24.34 -3.93 -48.67
C ALA A 256 24.26 -2.59 -47.89
N VAL A 257 24.85 -2.63 -46.68
CA VAL A 257 25.85 -1.73 -46.07
C VAL A 257 25.98 -0.29 -46.61
N LEU A 258 25.65 0.71 -45.78
CA LEU A 258 26.42 1.94 -45.65
C LEU A 258 26.40 2.47 -44.20
N ASN A 259 27.57 2.67 -43.63
CA ASN A 259 27.82 3.22 -42.29
C ASN A 259 27.46 4.71 -42.22
N LYS A 260 26.63 5.11 -41.25
CA LYS A 260 26.85 6.23 -40.30
C LYS A 260 25.56 6.61 -39.54
N LYS A 261 25.78 6.96 -38.27
CA LYS A 261 25.01 7.84 -37.36
C LYS A 261 23.95 7.24 -36.42
N ASP A 262 24.20 7.53 -35.14
CA ASP A 262 23.26 7.95 -34.09
C ASP A 262 22.18 6.93 -33.66
N ASN A 263 22.56 6.07 -32.71
CA ASN A 263 21.61 5.30 -31.91
C ASN A 263 21.04 6.15 -30.77
N SER A 264 20.09 7.02 -31.11
CA SER A 264 19.06 7.49 -30.17
C SER A 264 17.69 6.99 -30.65
N ASN A 265 17.48 5.66 -30.60
CA ASN A 265 16.15 5.08 -30.74
C ASN A 265 15.41 5.20 -29.40
N SER A 266 15.05 6.43 -29.03
CA SER A 266 13.90 6.66 -28.17
C SER A 266 12.70 6.77 -29.09
N THR A 267 11.86 5.74 -29.14
CA THR A 267 10.49 5.82 -29.64
C THR A 267 9.80 6.93 -28.83
N LYS A 268 9.76 8.15 -29.37
CA LYS A 268 9.04 9.27 -28.76
C LYS A 268 7.56 8.89 -28.75
N LEU A 269 7.08 8.45 -27.58
CA LEU A 269 5.67 8.31 -27.32
C LEU A 269 5.07 9.72 -27.38
N ASN A 270 4.38 10.02 -28.48
CA ASN A 270 3.56 11.22 -28.58
C ASN A 270 2.37 11.04 -27.64
N ILE A 271 2.34 11.81 -26.56
CA ILE A 271 1.21 11.86 -25.63
C ILE A 271 0.25 12.94 -26.13
N ILE A 272 -1.04 12.66 -26.20
CA ILE A 272 -2.05 13.58 -26.73
C ILE A 272 -2.98 14.02 -25.59
N CYS A 273 -3.34 15.30 -25.52
CA CYS A 273 -4.37 15.78 -24.60
C CYS A 273 -5.76 15.53 -25.17
N ASP A 274 -6.60 14.77 -24.46
CA ASP A 274 -7.94 14.41 -24.93
C ASP A 274 -8.92 15.60 -25.00
N LEU A 275 -8.62 16.72 -24.34
CA LEU A 275 -9.48 17.91 -24.32
C LEU A 275 -9.26 18.80 -25.55
N CYS A 276 -8.03 18.93 -26.04
CA CYS A 276 -7.67 19.89 -27.08
C CYS A 276 -6.89 19.27 -28.27
N ASN A 277 -6.58 17.97 -28.21
CA ASN A 277 -5.76 17.25 -29.20
C ASN A 277 -4.33 17.78 -29.39
N GLU A 278 -3.78 18.55 -28.45
CA GLU A 278 -2.37 18.95 -28.50
C GLU A 278 -1.41 17.79 -28.18
N HIS A 279 -0.24 17.77 -28.82
CA HIS A 279 0.79 16.74 -28.64
C HIS A 279 1.88 17.20 -27.66
N PHE A 280 2.28 16.31 -26.76
CA PHE A 280 3.27 16.56 -25.71
C PHE A 280 4.43 15.57 -25.79
N LEU A 281 5.63 16.06 -25.50
CA LEU A 281 6.87 15.28 -25.51
C LEU A 281 7.06 14.42 -24.26
N SER A 282 6.35 14.73 -23.18
CA SER A 282 6.40 14.01 -21.91
C SER A 282 5.07 14.09 -21.15
N GLY A 283 4.83 13.16 -20.23
CA GLY A 283 3.64 13.19 -19.37
C GLY A 283 3.61 14.41 -18.44
N ASN A 284 4.77 14.96 -18.09
CA ASN A 284 4.87 16.18 -17.28
C ASN A 284 4.39 17.42 -18.05
N ASP A 285 4.64 17.50 -19.35
CA ASP A 285 4.19 18.63 -20.17
C ASP A 285 2.66 18.60 -20.34
N LEU A 286 2.09 17.40 -20.53
CA LEU A 286 0.63 17.21 -20.52
C LEU A 286 0.02 17.64 -19.18
N GLN A 287 0.60 17.23 -18.05
CA GLN A 287 0.08 17.63 -16.73
C GLN A 287 0.14 19.14 -16.48
N LYS A 288 1.20 19.82 -16.96
CA LYS A 288 1.28 21.29 -16.87
C LYS A 288 0.20 21.96 -17.70
N HIS A 289 -0.04 21.46 -18.92
CA HIS A 289 -1.09 21.95 -19.81
C HIS A 289 -2.49 21.81 -19.17
N LEU A 290 -2.80 20.64 -18.58
CA LEU A 290 -4.10 20.38 -17.93
C LEU A 290 -4.36 21.25 -16.69
N ARG A 291 -3.32 21.82 -16.06
CA ARG A 291 -3.46 22.74 -14.92
C ARG A 291 -3.64 24.21 -15.32
N ALA A 292 -3.33 24.55 -16.56
CA ALA A 292 -3.39 25.91 -17.08
C ALA A 292 -4.72 26.23 -17.79
N GLN A 293 -5.56 25.23 -18.02
CA GLN A 293 -6.95 25.37 -18.47
C GLN A 293 -7.89 25.50 -17.28
#